data_AF-A0AAW9FCC2-F1
#
_entry.id   AF-A0AAW9FCC2-F1
#
_cell.length_a   1.000
_cell.length_b   1.000
_cell.length_c   1.000
_cell.angle_alpha   90.00
_cell.angle_beta   90.00
_cell.angle_gamma   90.00
#
_symmetry.space_group_name_H-M   'P 1'
#
loop_
_entity.id
_entity.type
_entity.pdbx_description
1 polymer ?
#
loop_
_entity_poly.entity_id
_entity_poly.type
_entity_poly.pdbx_seq_one_letter_code
_entity_poly.pdbx_strand_id
1 'polypeptide(L)' 'MGSTNRAGSSSHAEWCADRYRTYRAYDNTYVPRAGVRAQCNSPYN' A
#
# COMPACT_ATOMS: atom_id res chain seq x y z
N MET A 1 13.39 -1.12 -11.90
CA MET A 1 13.10 0.20 -11.29
C MET A 1 11.95 0.02 -10.30
N GLY A 2 12.23 -0.47 -9.09
CA GLY A 2 11.22 -0.72 -8.06
C GLY A 2 11.04 0.54 -7.21
N SER A 3 9.83 1.10 -7.22
CA SER A 3 9.48 2.34 -6.54
C SER A 3 9.69 2.25 -5.03
N THR A 4 10.81 2.80 -4.55
CA THR A 4 11.00 3.21 -3.16
C THR A 4 10.13 4.41 -2.85
N ASN A 5 8.83 4.19 -2.62
CA ASN A 5 7.96 5.17 -1.99
C ASN A 5 8.08 5.05 -0.46
N ARG A 6 9.27 5.40 0.06
CA ARG A 6 9.50 5.59 1.50
C ARG A 6 9.28 7.06 1.82
N ALA A 7 8.04 7.48 2.07
CA ALA A 7 7.76 8.77 2.72
C ALA A 7 6.27 8.89 3.09
N GLY A 8 5.95 8.62 4.35
CA GLY A 8 4.69 8.98 5.02
C GLY A 8 3.56 7.96 4.87
N SER A 9 2.67 7.71 5.81
CA SER A 9 2.40 8.20 7.18
C SER A 9 1.25 7.32 7.69
N SER A 10 1.12 7.08 9.00
CA SER A 10 0.13 6.19 9.66
C SER A 10 0.46 4.68 9.61
N SER A 11 0.30 4.05 10.78
CA SER A 11 0.34 2.61 11.05
C SER A 11 -0.41 1.77 10.01
N HIS A 12 -1.46 2.36 9.41
CA HIS A 12 -2.20 1.79 8.30
C HIS A 12 -1.30 1.49 7.09
N ALA A 13 -0.49 2.46 6.66
CA ALA A 13 0.34 2.35 5.46
C ALA A 13 1.43 1.28 5.61
N GLU A 14 2.03 1.17 6.79
CA GLU A 14 3.01 0.13 7.13
C GLU A 14 2.38 -1.27 7.09
N TRP A 15 1.21 -1.46 7.71
CA TRP A 15 0.48 -2.74 7.66
C TRP A 15 0.12 -3.15 6.24
N CYS A 16 -0.35 -2.18 5.44
CA CYS A 16 -0.67 -2.39 4.04
C CYS A 16 0.56 -2.76 3.20
N ALA A 17 1.69 -2.10 3.44
CA ALA A 17 2.95 -2.38 2.74
C ALA A 17 3.52 -3.76 3.08
N ASP A 18 3.41 -4.18 4.34
CA ASP A 18 3.87 -5.51 4.80
C ASP A 18 3.02 -6.64 4.20
N ARG A 19 1.70 -6.42 4.13
CA ARG A 19 0.75 -7.38 3.54
C ARG A 19 0.84 -7.45 2.01
N TYR A 20 1.05 -6.30 1.34
CA TYR A 20 1.01 -6.17 -0.11
C TYR A 20 2.27 -5.50 -0.66
N ARG A 21 3.15 -6.30 -1.28
CA ARG A 21 4.42 -5.82 -1.89
C ARG A 21 4.23 -4.80 -3.03
N THR A 22 3.04 -4.72 -3.62
CA THR A 22 2.67 -3.78 -4.69
C THR A 22 1.93 -2.54 -4.18
N TYR A 23 1.85 -2.36 -2.85
CA TYR A 23 1.20 -1.21 -2.23
C TYR A 23 1.91 0.11 -2.56
N ARG A 24 1.11 1.14 -2.81
CA ARG A 24 1.53 2.51 -3.09
C ARG A 24 0.91 3.43 -2.04
N ALA A 25 1.74 3.90 -1.10
CA ALA A 25 1.32 4.84 -0.06
C ALA A 25 0.75 6.15 -0.61
N TYR A 26 1.26 6.62 -1.76
CA TYR A 26 0.82 7.86 -2.41
C TYR A 26 -0.69 7.90 -2.72
N ASP A 27 -1.23 6.81 -3.31
CA ASP A 27 -2.66 6.71 -3.66
C ASP A 27 -3.43 5.80 -2.69
N ASN A 28 -2.78 5.32 -1.62
CA ASN A 28 -3.29 4.28 -0.72
C ASN A 28 -3.87 3.04 -1.45
N THR A 29 -3.26 2.68 -2.58
CA THR A 29 -3.72 1.59 -3.47
C THR A 29 -2.68 0.48 -3.60
N TYR A 30 -3.14 -0.76 -3.68
CA TYR A 30 -2.32 -1.94 -3.95
C TYR A 30 -2.90 -2.75 -5.11
N VAL A 31 -2.12 -3.70 -5.62
CA VAL A 31 -2.53 -4.58 -6.72
C VAL A 31 -2.66 -6.01 -6.19
N PRO A 32 -3.87 -6.46 -5.78
CA PRO A 32 -4.08 -7.84 -5.32
C PRO A 32 -3.90 -8.88 -6.42
N ARG A 33 -4.27 -8.53 -7.65
CA ARG A 33 -4.16 -9.38 -8.85
C ARG A 33 -3.82 -8.50 -10.04
N ALA A 34 -3.05 -9.04 -10.98
CA ALA A 34 -2.59 -8.30 -12.16
C ALA A 34 -3.77 -7.63 -12.88
N GLY A 35 -3.75 -6.29 -12.92
CA GLY A 35 -4.73 -5.48 -13.66
C GLY A 35 -5.73 -4.69 -12.80
N VAL A 36 -5.90 -5.00 -11.50
CA VAL A 36 -6.86 -4.29 -10.63
C VAL A 36 -6.12 -3.60 -9.48
N ARG A 37 -6.36 -2.29 -9.31
CA ARG A 37 -5.91 -1.53 -8.13
C ARG A 37 -7.06 -1.53 -7.11
N ALA A 38 -6.79 -1.97 -5.88
CA ALA A 38 -7.72 -1.87 -4.76
C ALA A 38 -7.16 -0.89 -3.72
N GLN A 39 -8.04 -0.16 -3.03
CA GLN A 39 -7.64 0.65 -1.89
C GLN A 39 -7.38 -0.24 -0.68
N CYS A 40 -6.32 0.05 0.05
CA CYS A 40 -6.05 -0.66 1.30
C CYS A 40 -6.93 -0.12 2.41
N ASN A 41 -7.62 -1.01 3.11
CA ASN A 41 -8.41 -0.70 4.29
C ASN A 41 -7.83 -1.48 5.48
N SER A 42 -6.96 -0.83 6.26
CA SER A 42 -6.40 -1.42 7.47
C SER A 42 -7.39 -1.21 8.62
N PRO A 43 -7.56 -2.20 9.50
CA PRO A 43 -8.37 -2.04 10.71
C PRO A 43 -7.70 -1.14 11.77
N TYR A 44 -6.46 -0.70 11.54
CA TYR A 44 -5.68 0.16 12.43
C TYR A 44 -5.67 1.60 11.88
N ASN A 45 -6.03 2.58 12.73
CA ASN A 45 -5.98 4.02 12.42
C ASN A 45 -4.57 4.58 12.66
#